data_AF-A0A176RU06-F1
#
_entry.id   AF-A0A176RU06-F1
#
_cell.length_a   1.000
_cell.length_b   1.000
_cell.length_c   1.000
_cell.angle_alpha   90.00
_cell.angle_beta   90.00
_cell.angle_gamma   90.00
#
_symmetry.space_group_name_H-M   'P 1'
#
loop_
_entity.id
_entity.type
_entity.pdbx_description
1 polymer ?
#
loop_
_entity_poly.entity_id
_entity_poly.type
_entity_poly.pdbx_seq_one_letter_code
_entity_poly.pdbx_strand_id
1 'polypeptide(L)'
;MHFFDSNKSSIYEGAEYKSEVLKLLKDSSASMVTTMIDYYGLDNSFPGKSDTNVPSNLYEKIQFLENRFGNEIKHTKFFPYYQLHEFETLLFSDEDGFASVLKKTDEIQSIFRHFTNPEEINDNRETAPSKRILKIYPKYQKVTDGIIISKKIGIEKMRQKCVHFNDWISSMEKIKIS
;
A
#
# COMPACT_ATOMS: atom_id res chain seq x y z
N MET A 1 4.21 13.39 -7.57
CA MET A 1 3.75 12.29 -6.68
C MET A 1 4.75 12.17 -5.55
N HIS A 2 4.40 12.61 -4.34
CA HIS A 2 5.24 12.43 -3.16
C HIS A 2 4.89 11.07 -2.55
N PHE A 3 5.88 10.17 -2.49
CA PHE A 3 5.76 8.88 -1.80
C PHE A 3 6.28 9.05 -0.37
N PHE A 4 5.49 8.63 0.61
CA PHE A 4 5.96 8.43 1.98
C PHE A 4 6.50 7.00 2.08
N ASP A 5 7.81 6.85 1.99
CA ASP A 5 8.48 5.57 2.23
C ASP A 5 8.75 5.41 3.74
N SER A 6 8.22 4.33 4.33
CA SER A 6 8.35 3.93 5.73
C SER A 6 9.73 3.36 6.10
N ASN A 7 10.78 3.60 5.29
CA ASN A 7 12.17 3.21 5.58
C ASN A 7 12.84 3.95 6.76
N LYS A 8 12.10 4.69 7.57
CA LYS A 8 12.50 5.04 8.93
C LYS A 8 11.54 4.37 9.90
N SER A 9 12.09 3.71 10.90
CA SER A 9 11.44 3.14 12.08
C SER A 9 10.63 4.13 12.94
N SER A 10 10.26 5.29 12.39
CA SER A 10 9.37 6.27 12.96
C SER A 10 7.95 5.92 12.53
N ILE A 11 7.16 5.49 13.51
CA ILE A 11 5.70 5.57 13.43
C ILE A 11 5.40 7.03 13.13
N TYR A 12 4.96 7.33 11.92
CA TYR A 12 4.51 8.67 11.57
C TYR A 12 3.13 8.85 12.23
N GLU A 13 2.99 9.85 13.09
CA GLU A 13 1.73 10.16 13.75
C GLU A 13 0.72 10.71 12.73
N GLY A 14 -0.58 10.46 12.92
CA GLY A 14 -1.63 10.91 11.98
C GLY A 14 -1.61 12.43 11.73
N ALA A 15 -1.14 13.20 12.72
CA ALA A 15 -0.97 14.64 12.62
C ALA A 15 0.09 15.07 11.58
N GLU A 16 1.16 14.30 11.40
CA GLU A 16 2.22 14.61 10.44
C GLU A 16 1.72 14.45 9.00
N TYR A 17 1.05 13.33 8.70
CA TYR A 17 0.44 13.10 7.39
C TYR A 17 -0.62 14.15 7.05
N LYS A 18 -1.47 14.49 8.02
CA LYS A 18 -2.46 15.55 7.87
C LYS A 18 -1.82 16.88 7.48
N SER A 19 -0.74 17.28 8.16
CA SER A 19 -0.01 18.52 7.87
C SER A 19 0.53 18.53 6.43
N GLU A 20 1.15 17.43 6.00
CA GLU A 20 1.70 17.30 4.64
C GLU A 20 0.61 17.31 3.56
N VAL A 21 -0.48 16.56 3.76
CA VAL A 21 -1.63 16.57 2.86
C VAL A 21 -2.19 17.98 2.72
N LEU A 22 -2.39 18.71 3.82
CA LEU A 22 -2.89 20.07 3.80
C LEU A 22 -1.92 21.05 3.11
N LYS A 23 -0.60 20.83 3.18
CA LYS A 23 0.38 21.61 2.42
C LYS A 23 0.24 21.37 0.91
N LEU A 24 0.16 20.11 0.49
CA LEU A 24 0.02 19.73 -0.92
C LEU A 24 -1.29 20.27 -1.51
N LEU A 25 -2.37 20.27 -0.72
CA LEU A 25 -3.67 20.79 -1.15
C LEU A 25 -3.71 22.30 -1.37
N LYS A 26 -2.72 23.06 -0.85
CA LYS A 26 -2.59 24.50 -1.13
C LYS A 26 -2.05 24.78 -2.54
N ASP A 27 -1.44 23.78 -3.18
CA ASP A 27 -1.01 23.90 -4.56
C ASP A 27 -2.23 23.84 -5.49
N SER A 28 -2.60 24.99 -6.07
CA SER A 28 -3.74 25.09 -6.97
C SER A 28 -3.55 24.27 -8.24
N SER A 29 -2.30 23.98 -8.64
CA SER A 29 -1.97 23.18 -9.82
C SER A 29 -2.20 21.68 -9.62
N ALA A 30 -2.27 21.21 -8.36
CA ALA A 30 -2.61 19.82 -8.08
C ALA A 30 -4.07 19.56 -8.46
N SER A 31 -4.30 18.62 -9.38
CA SER A 31 -5.66 18.15 -9.72
C SER A 31 -6.22 17.22 -8.64
N MET A 32 -5.34 16.49 -7.95
CA MET A 32 -5.68 15.55 -6.88
C MET A 32 -4.48 15.37 -5.96
N VAL A 33 -4.75 15.18 -4.67
CA VAL A 33 -3.81 14.72 -3.67
C VAL A 33 -4.32 13.39 -3.12
N THR A 34 -3.44 12.40 -3.08
CA THR A 34 -3.72 11.07 -2.55
C THR A 34 -2.52 10.57 -1.74
N THR A 35 -2.66 9.43 -1.08
CA THR A 35 -1.63 8.85 -0.23
C THR A 35 -1.28 7.45 -0.70
N MET A 36 -0.16 6.91 -0.21
CA MET A 36 0.13 5.48 -0.23
C MET A 36 0.83 5.21 1.10
N ILE A 37 0.05 4.80 2.09
CA ILE A 37 0.52 4.63 3.46
C ILE A 37 0.22 3.20 3.92
N ASP A 38 1.22 2.53 4.49
CA ASP A 38 1.09 1.16 5.00
C ASP A 38 0.06 1.09 6.13
N TYR A 39 -1.07 0.41 5.89
CA TYR A 39 -2.19 0.34 6.85
C TYR A 39 -1.76 -0.21 8.24
N TYR A 40 -0.88 -1.21 8.25
CA TYR A 40 -0.43 -1.88 9.47
C TYR A 40 0.67 -1.11 10.21
N GLY A 41 1.30 -0.13 9.56
CA GLY A 41 2.24 0.79 10.19
C GLY A 41 1.56 1.92 10.97
N LEU A 42 0.25 2.11 10.79
CA LEU A 42 -0.51 3.18 11.43
C LEU A 42 -0.74 2.92 12.91
N ASP A 43 -0.55 3.95 13.74
CA ASP A 43 -0.95 3.93 15.14
C ASP A 43 -2.45 4.24 15.33
N ASN A 44 -2.90 4.26 16.59
CA ASN A 44 -4.28 4.56 16.95
C ASN A 44 -4.66 6.05 16.84
N SER A 45 -3.71 6.95 16.52
CA SER A 45 -4.00 8.37 16.31
C SER A 45 -4.67 8.64 14.96
N PHE A 46 -4.59 7.67 14.04
CA PHE A 46 -5.20 7.81 12.72
C PHE A 46 -6.73 7.80 12.75
N PRO A 47 -7.38 8.63 11.91
CA PRO A 47 -8.84 8.73 11.85
C PRO A 47 -9.50 7.37 11.65
N GLY A 48 -10.38 7.01 12.58
CA GLY A 48 -11.16 5.78 12.54
C GLY A 48 -10.49 4.54 13.14
N LYS A 49 -9.19 4.55 13.49
CA LYS A 49 -8.54 3.36 14.05
C LYS A 49 -9.00 3.00 15.47
N SER A 50 -9.41 4.00 16.25
CA SER A 50 -9.97 3.83 17.58
C SER A 50 -11.51 3.72 17.60
N ASP A 51 -12.17 3.70 16.44
CA ASP A 51 -13.62 3.64 16.37
C ASP A 51 -14.13 2.26 16.80
N THR A 52 -15.27 2.22 17.47
CA THR A 52 -15.87 0.97 17.97
C THR A 52 -16.67 0.22 16.89
N ASN A 53 -16.96 0.87 15.76
CA ASN A 53 -17.78 0.35 14.66
C ASN A 53 -16.98 -0.01 13.40
N VAL A 54 -15.67 -0.24 13.54
CA VAL A 54 -14.82 -0.63 12.40
C VAL A 54 -15.25 -1.99 11.85
N PRO A 55 -15.51 -2.12 10.53
CA PRO A 55 -15.89 -3.40 9.92
C PRO A 55 -14.88 -4.52 10.14
N SER A 56 -15.34 -5.77 10.10
CA SER A 56 -14.47 -6.96 10.19
C SER A 56 -13.86 -7.35 8.84
N ASN A 57 -14.60 -7.18 7.74
CA ASN A 57 -14.11 -7.40 6.38
C ASN A 57 -12.97 -6.43 6.05
N LEU A 58 -11.90 -6.93 5.42
CA LEU A 58 -10.69 -6.15 5.16
C LEU A 58 -10.95 -4.93 4.27
N TYR A 59 -11.66 -5.09 3.16
CA TYR A 59 -11.93 -4.01 2.20
C TYR A 59 -12.88 -2.98 2.80
N GLU A 60 -13.95 -3.42 3.47
CA GLU A 60 -14.88 -2.52 4.14
C GLU A 60 -14.18 -1.72 5.25
N LYS A 61 -13.27 -2.36 5.99
CA LYS A 61 -12.45 -1.71 7.02
C LYS A 61 -11.54 -0.66 6.44
N ILE A 62 -10.81 -0.95 5.36
CA ILE A 62 -9.94 0.04 4.72
C ILE A 62 -10.76 1.20 4.17
N GLN A 63 -11.85 0.91 3.45
CA GLN A 63 -12.74 1.93 2.93
C GLN A 63 -13.32 2.81 4.05
N PHE A 64 -13.69 2.22 5.18
CA PHE A 64 -14.15 2.95 6.36
C PHE A 64 -13.09 3.94 6.85
N LEU A 65 -11.83 3.50 6.98
CA LEU A 65 -10.74 4.34 7.47
C LEU A 65 -10.35 5.43 6.47
N GLU A 66 -10.34 5.12 5.17
CA GLU A 66 -10.12 6.10 4.10
C GLU A 66 -11.21 7.17 4.14
N ASN A 67 -12.47 6.78 4.26
CA ASN A 67 -13.58 7.72 4.41
C ASN A 67 -13.41 8.58 5.67
N ARG A 68 -12.95 8.03 6.79
CA ARG A 68 -12.66 8.81 8.01
C ARG A 68 -11.56 9.83 7.77
N PHE A 69 -10.46 9.44 7.13
CA PHE A 69 -9.36 10.35 6.85
C PHE A 69 -9.75 11.45 5.86
N GLY A 70 -10.48 11.09 4.80
CA GLY A 70 -11.04 12.05 3.84
C GLY A 70 -11.97 13.06 4.51
N ASN A 71 -12.84 12.59 5.40
CA ASN A 71 -13.74 13.44 6.19
C ASN A 71 -13.04 14.29 7.24
N GLU A 72 -11.82 13.94 7.66
CA GLU A 72 -11.03 14.78 8.55
C GLU A 72 -10.37 15.95 7.78
N ILE A 73 -9.86 15.66 6.58
CA ILE A 73 -9.23 16.68 5.71
C ILE A 73 -10.27 17.59 5.04
N LYS A 74 -11.46 17.08 4.70
CA LYS A 74 -12.60 17.80 4.12
C LYS A 74 -12.26 18.61 2.87
N HIS A 75 -11.50 18.02 1.94
CA HIS A 75 -11.10 18.67 0.70
C HIS A 75 -11.49 17.85 -0.53
N THR A 76 -12.11 18.48 -1.53
CA THR A 76 -12.65 17.81 -2.73
C THR A 76 -11.59 17.19 -3.62
N LYS A 77 -10.37 17.74 -3.59
CA LYS A 77 -9.19 17.19 -4.29
C LYS A 77 -8.47 16.09 -3.51
N PHE A 78 -8.89 15.74 -2.29
CA PHE A 78 -8.21 14.74 -1.48
C PHE A 78 -8.91 13.37 -1.53
N PHE A 79 -8.12 12.36 -1.86
CA PHE A 79 -8.57 10.98 -2.01
C PHE A 79 -7.59 10.08 -1.26
N PRO A 80 -7.84 9.75 0.02
CA PRO A 80 -6.93 8.94 0.80
C PRO A 80 -6.85 7.52 0.22
N TYR A 81 -5.66 6.93 0.34
CA TYR A 81 -5.43 5.52 0.03
C TYR A 81 -4.46 4.90 1.03
N TYR A 82 -4.85 3.74 1.55
CA TYR A 82 -4.00 2.92 2.41
C TYR A 82 -3.51 1.69 1.66
N GLN A 83 -2.19 1.50 1.59
CA GLN A 83 -1.62 0.27 1.08
C GLN A 83 -1.92 -0.86 2.05
N LEU A 84 -2.66 -1.86 1.58
CA LEU A 84 -2.87 -3.09 2.33
C LEU A 84 -1.51 -3.79 2.54
N HIS A 85 -1.14 -3.92 3.81
CA HIS A 85 0.17 -4.39 4.29
C HIS A 85 1.32 -3.44 3.98
N GLU A 86 2.30 -3.87 3.18
CA GLU A 86 3.48 -3.11 2.76
C GLU A 86 3.47 -3.00 1.23
N PHE A 87 4.29 -2.11 0.67
CA PHE A 87 4.50 -2.06 -0.79
C PHE A 87 4.82 -3.44 -1.40
N GLU A 88 5.57 -4.28 -0.68
CA GLU A 88 5.96 -5.62 -1.12
C GLU A 88 4.77 -6.54 -1.41
N THR A 89 3.59 -6.26 -0.86
CA THR A 89 2.34 -6.95 -1.25
C THR A 89 2.10 -6.90 -2.74
N LEU A 90 2.32 -5.75 -3.37
CA LEU A 90 2.11 -5.59 -4.81
C LEU A 90 3.07 -6.49 -5.60
N LEU A 91 4.24 -6.81 -5.05
CA LEU A 91 5.22 -7.69 -5.69
C LEU A 91 4.73 -9.15 -5.73
N PHE A 92 3.80 -9.54 -4.85
CA PHE A 92 3.18 -10.87 -4.87
C PHE A 92 2.07 -11.00 -5.92
N SER A 93 1.99 -10.08 -6.90
CA SER A 93 1.03 -10.14 -8.01
C SER A 93 1.48 -11.03 -9.18
N ASP A 94 2.76 -11.42 -9.22
CA ASP A 94 3.31 -12.19 -10.34
C ASP A 94 4.50 -13.04 -9.90
N GLU A 95 4.23 -14.34 -9.73
CA GLU A 95 5.22 -15.32 -9.28
C GLU A 95 6.45 -15.36 -10.20
N ASP A 96 6.24 -15.40 -11.52
CA ASP A 96 7.31 -15.49 -12.52
C ASP A 96 8.19 -14.23 -12.51
N GLY A 97 7.56 -13.05 -12.45
CA GLY A 97 8.27 -11.79 -12.35
C GLY A 97 9.14 -11.73 -11.10
N PHE A 98 8.59 -12.14 -9.96
CA PHE A 98 9.29 -12.21 -8.69
C PHE A 98 10.46 -13.22 -8.70
N ALA A 99 10.20 -14.45 -9.18
CA ALA A 99 11.19 -15.52 -9.29
C ALA A 99 12.33 -15.21 -10.26
N SER A 100 12.04 -14.52 -11.36
CA SER A 100 13.06 -14.14 -12.35
C SER A 100 14.11 -13.18 -11.79
N VAL A 101 13.77 -12.36 -10.80
CA VAL A 101 14.70 -11.41 -10.18
C VAL A 101 15.51 -12.06 -9.06
N LEU A 102 14.85 -12.72 -8.10
CA LEU A 102 15.55 -13.30 -6.95
C LEU A 102 16.25 -14.62 -7.27
N LYS A 103 15.88 -15.30 -8.36
CA LYS A 103 16.38 -16.64 -8.75
C LYS A 103 16.15 -17.69 -7.66
N LYS A 104 15.00 -17.59 -6.98
CA LYS A 104 14.57 -18.45 -5.85
C LYS A 104 13.22 -19.12 -6.13
N THR A 105 13.12 -19.76 -7.30
CA THR A 105 11.84 -20.26 -7.83
C THR A 105 11.08 -21.09 -6.80
N ASP A 106 11.65 -22.20 -6.32
CA ASP A 106 10.97 -23.13 -5.40
C ASP A 106 10.49 -22.47 -4.10
N GLU A 107 11.32 -21.62 -3.50
CA GLU A 107 10.98 -20.90 -2.27
C GLU A 107 9.86 -19.88 -2.51
N ILE A 108 9.86 -19.21 -3.66
CA ILE A 108 8.83 -18.25 -4.06
C ILE A 108 7.52 -18.98 -4.35
N GLN A 109 7.54 -20.08 -5.11
CA GLN A 109 6.32 -20.85 -5.38
C GLN A 109 5.68 -21.32 -4.06
N SER A 110 6.50 -21.73 -3.10
CA SER A 110 6.03 -22.10 -1.77
C SER A 110 5.26 -20.95 -1.11
N ILE A 111 5.77 -19.71 -1.17
CA ILE A 111 5.07 -18.55 -0.63
C ILE A 111 3.72 -18.34 -1.35
N PHE A 112 3.71 -18.34 -2.68
CA PHE A 112 2.51 -18.10 -3.49
C PHE A 112 1.41 -19.15 -3.31
N ARG A 113 1.75 -20.37 -2.87
CA ARG A 113 0.74 -21.41 -2.56
C ARG A 113 -0.12 -21.11 -1.34
N HIS A 114 0.27 -20.16 -0.48
CA HIS A 114 -0.43 -19.88 0.78
C HIS A 114 -1.52 -18.80 0.65
N PHE A 115 -1.65 -18.14 -0.50
CA PHE A 115 -2.65 -17.11 -0.73
C PHE A 115 -3.08 -17.10 -2.20
N THR A 116 -4.33 -16.72 -2.44
CA THR A 116 -4.85 -16.48 -3.79
C THR A 116 -4.84 -15.00 -4.14
N ASN A 117 -4.89 -14.15 -3.11
CA ASN A 117 -4.97 -12.71 -3.21
C ASN A 117 -3.82 -12.07 -2.42
N PRO A 118 -2.92 -11.30 -3.07
CA PRO A 118 -1.83 -10.65 -2.38
C PRO A 118 -2.30 -9.65 -1.31
N GLU A 119 -3.43 -8.97 -1.52
CA GLU A 119 -3.97 -8.00 -0.56
C GLU A 119 -4.48 -8.64 0.74
N GLU A 120 -4.65 -9.97 0.75
CA GLU A 120 -5.04 -10.76 1.91
C GLU A 120 -3.87 -11.49 2.56
N ILE A 121 -2.61 -11.18 2.17
CA ILE A 121 -1.40 -11.72 2.81
C ILE A 121 -1.31 -11.13 4.24
N ASN A 122 -2.14 -11.66 5.13
CA ASN A 122 -2.22 -11.29 6.51
C ASN A 122 -1.74 -12.43 7.38
N ASP A 123 -0.53 -12.30 7.90
CA ASP A 123 -0.16 -12.98 9.12
C ASP A 123 0.81 -12.07 9.88
N ASN A 124 0.32 -11.34 10.90
CA ASN A 124 1.10 -10.67 11.96
C ASN A 124 2.39 -9.90 11.54
N ARG A 125 3.20 -9.44 12.51
CA ARG A 125 4.42 -8.67 12.22
C ARG A 125 5.57 -9.55 11.70
N GLU A 126 5.57 -10.84 12.07
CA GLU A 126 6.62 -11.80 11.76
C GLU A 126 6.46 -12.43 10.37
N THR A 127 5.25 -12.37 9.81
CA THR A 127 4.91 -12.93 8.49
C THR A 127 4.37 -11.87 7.52
N ALA A 128 4.71 -10.60 7.78
CA ALA A 128 4.54 -9.50 6.86
C ALA A 128 5.21 -9.78 5.49
N PRO A 129 4.72 -9.19 4.39
CA PRO A 129 5.24 -9.40 3.04
C PRO A 129 6.77 -9.32 2.95
N SER A 130 7.39 -8.26 3.47
CA SER A 130 8.85 -8.09 3.43
C SER A 130 9.60 -9.13 4.25
N LYS A 131 9.02 -9.62 5.36
CA LYS A 131 9.60 -10.68 6.20
C LYS A 131 9.59 -12.03 5.50
N ARG A 132 8.55 -12.33 4.71
CA ARG A 132 8.50 -13.55 3.87
C ARG A 132 9.63 -13.55 2.86
N ILE A 133 9.90 -12.39 2.23
CA ILE A 133 10.99 -12.24 1.26
C ILE A 133 12.35 -12.38 1.97
N LEU A 134 12.55 -11.69 3.09
CA LEU A 134 13.80 -11.77 3.86
C LEU A 134 14.12 -13.19 4.36
N LYS A 135 13.10 -14.01 4.65
CA LYS A 135 13.29 -15.41 5.06
C LYS A 135 13.90 -16.27 3.96
N ILE A 136 13.52 -16.04 2.70
CA ILE A 136 14.00 -16.82 1.55
C ILE A 136 15.22 -16.17 0.87
N TYR A 137 15.34 -14.85 0.99
CA TYR A 137 16.40 -14.05 0.43
C TYR A 137 16.86 -13.00 1.46
N PRO A 138 17.74 -13.38 2.41
CA PRO A 138 18.18 -12.49 3.49
C PRO A 138 18.90 -11.21 3.03
N LYS A 139 19.33 -11.17 1.77
CA LYS A 139 19.97 -10.00 1.14
C LYS A 139 18.96 -9.02 0.55
N TYR A 140 17.66 -9.29 0.67
CA TYR A 140 16.61 -8.45 0.10
C TYR A 140 16.74 -7.00 0.57
N GLN A 141 16.86 -6.10 -0.40
CA GLN A 141 16.88 -4.66 -0.19
C GLN A 141 15.54 -4.08 -0.65
N LYS A 142 14.69 -3.72 0.31
CA LYS A 142 13.32 -3.23 0.07
C LYS A 142 13.22 -2.21 -1.07
N VAL A 143 14.11 -1.22 -1.09
CA VAL A 143 14.11 -0.15 -2.09
C VAL A 143 14.57 -0.66 -3.46
N THR A 144 15.82 -1.14 -3.54
CA THR A 144 16.46 -1.46 -4.82
C THR A 144 15.84 -2.70 -5.46
N ASP A 145 15.70 -3.79 -4.71
CA ASP A 145 15.08 -5.01 -5.21
C ASP A 145 13.59 -4.81 -5.44
N GLY A 146 12.90 -4.07 -4.57
CA GLY A 146 11.48 -3.73 -4.76
C GLY A 146 11.22 -2.97 -6.07
N ILE A 147 12.08 -2.02 -6.44
CA ILE A 147 12.00 -1.31 -7.73
C ILE A 147 12.26 -2.25 -8.91
N ILE A 148 13.27 -3.14 -8.81
CA ILE A 148 13.60 -4.07 -9.89
C ILE A 148 12.45 -5.07 -10.11
N ILE A 149 11.93 -5.64 -9.03
CA ILE A 149 10.83 -6.60 -9.07
C ILE A 149 9.56 -5.92 -9.59
N SER A 150 9.19 -4.75 -9.06
CA SER A 150 7.97 -4.04 -9.51
C SER A 150 8.02 -3.69 -11.00
N LYS A 151 9.18 -3.27 -11.52
CA LYS A 151 9.38 -3.04 -12.96
C LYS A 151 9.23 -4.32 -13.77
N LYS A 152 9.72 -5.45 -13.26
CA LYS A 152 9.63 -6.74 -13.95
C LYS A 152 8.20 -7.27 -14.01
N ILE A 153 7.43 -7.05 -12.94
CA ILE A 153 6.02 -7.44 -12.82
C ILE A 153 5.11 -6.53 -13.66
N GLY A 154 5.32 -5.22 -13.56
CA GLY A 154 4.52 -4.21 -14.23
C GLY A 154 3.21 -3.89 -13.51
N ILE A 155 2.75 -2.64 -13.66
CA ILE A 155 1.55 -2.13 -12.99
C ILE A 155 0.27 -2.89 -13.37
N GLU A 156 0.17 -3.37 -14.61
CA GLU A 156 -1.03 -4.09 -15.07
C GLU A 156 -1.26 -5.39 -14.31
N LYS A 157 -0.21 -6.17 -14.05
CA LYS A 157 -0.32 -7.39 -13.24
C LYS A 157 -0.69 -7.07 -11.79
N MET A 158 -0.14 -5.99 -11.24
CA MET A 158 -0.49 -5.51 -9.90
C MET A 158 -1.98 -5.13 -9.82
N ARG A 159 -2.49 -4.37 -10.79
CA ARG A 159 -3.90 -4.00 -10.87
C ARG A 159 -4.82 -5.23 -11.01
N GLN A 160 -4.42 -6.23 -11.79
CA GLN A 160 -5.23 -7.44 -11.98
C GLN A 160 -5.37 -8.29 -10.71
N LYS A 161 -4.37 -8.27 -9.83
CA LYS A 161 -4.34 -9.10 -8.61
C LYS A 161 -4.72 -8.37 -7.35
N CYS A 162 -4.50 -7.07 -7.28
CA CYS A 162 -4.75 -6.22 -6.12
C CYS A 162 -5.95 -5.30 -6.45
N VAL A 163 -7.15 -5.70 -6.02
CA VAL A 163 -8.40 -5.00 -6.36
C VAL A 163 -8.43 -3.61 -5.74
N HIS A 164 -8.02 -3.48 -4.48
CA HIS A 164 -8.01 -2.19 -3.80
C HIS A 164 -6.97 -1.24 -4.42
N PHE A 165 -5.78 -1.73 -4.74
CA PHE A 165 -4.78 -0.97 -5.53
C PHE A 165 -5.32 -0.56 -6.90
N ASN A 166 -6.02 -1.45 -7.61
CA ASN A 166 -6.61 -1.12 -8.91
C ASN A 166 -7.67 -0.03 -8.80
N ASP A 167 -8.53 -0.06 -7.79
CA ASP A 167 -9.56 0.95 -7.57
C ASP A 167 -8.92 2.33 -7.34
N TRP A 168 -7.82 2.36 -6.59
CA TRP A 168 -7.03 3.58 -6.39
C TRP A 168 -6.45 4.11 -7.69
N ILE A 169 -5.75 3.29 -8.49
CA ILE A 169 -5.22 3.71 -9.80
C ILE A 169 -6.35 4.20 -10.72
N SER A 170 -7.45 3.46 -10.78
CA SER A 170 -8.61 3.79 -11.61
C SER A 170 -9.29 5.09 -11.18
N SER A 171 -9.21 5.47 -9.90
CA SER A 171 -9.69 6.77 -9.42
C SER A 171 -8.84 7.93 -9.96
N MET A 172 -7.52 7.73 -10.06
CA MET A 172 -6.60 8.73 -10.59
C MET A 172 -6.77 8.91 -12.11
N GLU A 173 -6.98 7.82 -12.84
CA GLU A 173 -7.19 7.84 -14.29
C GLU A 173 -8.48 8.58 -14.71
N LYS A 174 -9.48 8.66 -13.82
CA LYS A 174 -10.73 9.38 -14.06
C LYS A 174 -10.60 10.91 -13.95
N ILE A 175 -9.45 11.40 -13.48
CA ILE A 175 -9.21 12.84 -13.34
C ILE A 175 -9.03 13.42 -14.74
N LYS A 176 -9.96 14.29 -15.13
CA LYS A 176 -9.78 15.12 -16.32
C LYS A 176 -8.68 16.14 -16.03
N ILE A 177 -7.60 16.06 -16.79
CA ILE A 177 -6.61 17.14 -16.85
C ILE A 177 -7.29 18.26 -17.65
N SER A 178 -7.74 19.31 -16.96
CA SER A 178 -8.29 20.53 -17.56
C SER A 178 -7.18 21.50 -17.93
#